data_AF-A0A947CU65-F1
#
_entry.id   AF-A0A947CU65-F1
#
_cell.length_a   1.000
_cell.length_b   1.000
_cell.length_c   1.000
_cell.angle_alpha   90.00
_cell.angle_beta   90.00
_cell.angle_gamma   90.00
#
_symmetry.space_group_name_H-M   'P 1'
#
loop_
_entity.id
_entity.type
_entity.pdbx_description
1 polymer ?
#
loop_
_entity_poly.entity_id
_entity_poly.type
_entity_poly.pdbx_seq_one_letter_code
_entity_poly.pdbx_strand_id
1 'polypeptide(L)'
;MVTASEARALGSRLTVPLLVIGLFELLTYRLAAPALRPAGDTAPGLGHEVLENIGLFGFHLASVLTAVVLLLLTVPTLVRGDGLLSRAVGLVCSLLALIALVLHFAPASVVLEIALNAAYGLTIIALVASALAGPGELGSRIGVALLAIPLLVHVATPLISLAMGEQALFSGLPETITAIGHWTLIAAASASPYCFAPRPFVRSAMRPAPALVGTFVGLVAAIIVRKHFEVGATLASYGLGVELGPGIPQHMVALALLALGTLSWTLVSCFMATSPARRRIGVGISLLLVAGYGFTWPMQYALGAVGLLIVARASRELEGQEPADERAGYFKAPPIEAETWQAYVKALCQALSTDSEATTVTTEHEDQRQTRIHAELDGMDLSIEVEASDDSIVRIDVLIGEIGQDEPAWTLSARPEKRHGVHPSPPQTSAKLNKIGDVPFDDRFRVRGSRQLTDQLLDDGLRARATALVDGWLALWPASGLGFRVCPGRGAPVDHPIPITELAFRPAGAPITVDKMIALLKLLREIAGRGIRS
;
A
#
# COMPACT_ATOMS: atom_id res chain seq x y z
N MET A 1 0.52 5.41 30.84
CA MET A 1 1.42 4.80 29.83
C MET A 1 0.73 4.89 28.49
N VAL A 2 1.33 5.52 27.48
CA VAL A 2 0.77 5.61 26.13
C VAL A 2 0.89 4.24 25.46
N THR A 3 -0.20 3.72 24.88
CA THR A 3 -0.16 2.42 24.21
C THR A 3 0.63 2.50 22.89
N ALA A 4 1.19 1.38 22.42
CA ALA A 4 1.93 1.38 21.15
C ALA A 4 1.08 1.81 19.95
N SER A 5 -0.24 1.54 19.99
CA SER A 5 -1.21 1.99 19.00
C SER A 5 -1.42 3.51 19.06
N GLU A 6 -1.57 4.09 20.25
CA GLU A 6 -1.67 5.54 20.45
C GLU A 6 -0.44 6.28 19.95
N ALA A 7 0.77 5.78 20.27
CA ALA A 7 2.01 6.39 19.82
C ALA A 7 2.13 6.39 18.28
N ARG A 8 1.75 5.28 17.61
CA ARG A 8 1.70 5.20 16.14
C ARG A 8 0.65 6.14 15.55
N ALA A 9 -0.53 6.20 16.16
CA ALA A 9 -1.61 7.08 15.71
C ALA A 9 -1.20 8.56 15.82
N LEU A 10 -0.55 8.94 16.92
CA LEU A 10 0.00 10.28 17.11
C LEU A 10 1.08 10.59 16.07
N GLY A 11 2.05 9.69 15.89
CA GLY A 11 3.09 9.83 14.86
C GLY A 11 2.50 10.04 13.48
N SER A 12 1.46 9.27 13.11
CA SER A 12 0.77 9.42 11.83
C SER A 12 0.06 10.77 11.70
N ARG A 13 -0.56 11.29 12.77
CA ARG A 13 -1.24 12.60 12.77
C ARG A 13 -0.26 13.76 12.62
N LEU A 14 0.96 13.61 13.15
CA LEU A 14 2.02 14.62 13.09
C LEU A 14 2.73 14.70 11.73
N THR A 15 2.51 13.75 10.80
CA THR A 15 3.15 13.76 9.47
C THR A 15 2.74 14.94 8.60
N VAL A 16 1.47 15.37 8.66
CA VAL A 16 0.98 16.54 7.91
C VAL A 16 1.51 17.85 8.50
N PRO A 17 1.44 18.11 9.82
CA PRO A 17 2.15 19.23 10.44
C PRO A 17 3.64 19.27 10.08
N LEU A 18 4.31 18.11 10.10
CA LEU A 18 5.71 18.02 9.69
C LEU A 18 5.92 18.44 8.23
N LEU A 19 5.05 18.00 7.32
CA LEU A 19 5.11 18.43 5.92
C LEU A 19 4.91 19.94 5.78
N VAL A 20 3.93 20.52 6.49
CA VAL A 20 3.67 21.97 6.43
C VAL A 20 4.86 22.76 6.95
N ILE A 21 5.43 22.37 8.09
CA ILE A 21 6.60 23.05 8.69
C ILE A 21 7.84 22.85 7.79
N GLY A 22 8.03 21.66 7.22
CA GLY A 22 9.11 21.41 6.28
C GLY A 22 8.99 22.22 4.99
N LEU A 23 7.78 22.36 4.43
CA LEU A 23 7.52 23.24 3.28
C LEU A 23 7.78 24.71 3.62
N PHE A 24 7.36 25.13 4.81
CA PHE A 24 7.65 26.47 5.30
C PHE A 24 9.16 26.73 5.36
N GLU A 25 9.91 25.84 6.01
CA GLU A 25 11.38 25.90 6.08
C GLU A 25 12.03 25.95 4.69
N LEU A 26 11.61 25.07 3.78
CA LEU A 26 12.11 25.04 2.41
C LEU A 26 11.90 26.39 1.72
N LEU A 27 10.68 26.94 1.80
CA LEU A 27 10.32 28.19 1.13
C LEU A 27 11.03 29.40 1.75
N THR A 28 11.12 29.49 3.08
CA THR A 28 11.71 30.65 3.75
C THR A 28 13.23 30.55 3.84
N TYR A 29 13.75 29.47 4.42
CA TYR A 29 15.17 29.35 4.78
C TYR A 29 16.06 28.96 3.61
N ARG A 30 15.61 28.01 2.76
CA ARG A 30 16.45 27.54 1.64
C ARG A 30 16.24 28.31 0.34
N LEU A 31 15.04 28.83 0.11
CA LEU A 31 14.73 29.52 -1.14
C LEU A 31 14.71 31.03 -0.97
N ALA A 32 13.80 31.57 -0.17
CA ALA A 32 13.59 33.02 -0.10
C ALA A 32 14.77 33.77 0.53
N ALA A 33 15.33 33.28 1.64
CA ALA A 33 16.46 33.95 2.30
C ALA A 33 17.69 34.04 1.37
N PRO A 34 18.19 32.95 0.75
CA PRO A 34 19.30 33.05 -0.20
C PRO A 34 18.99 33.93 -1.42
N ALA A 35 17.78 33.85 -1.97
CA ALA A 35 17.38 34.63 -3.15
C ALA A 35 17.26 36.13 -2.89
N LEU A 36 16.91 36.53 -1.65
CA LEU A 36 16.74 37.92 -1.24
C LEU A 36 17.99 38.49 -0.55
N ARG A 37 19.10 37.74 -0.51
CA ARG A 37 20.36 38.24 0.05
C ARG A 37 20.88 39.38 -0.83
N PRO A 38 21.21 40.56 -0.26
CA PRO A 38 21.79 41.65 -1.04
C PRO A 38 23.08 41.22 -1.72
N ALA A 39 23.32 41.71 -2.93
CA ALA A 39 24.60 41.50 -3.61
C ALA A 39 25.70 42.38 -2.99
N GLY A 40 26.89 41.81 -2.80
CA GLY A 40 28.08 42.51 -2.28
C GLY A 40 28.10 42.69 -0.76
N ASP A 41 28.98 43.56 -0.25
CA ASP A 41 29.20 43.79 1.19
C ASP A 41 28.13 44.65 1.86
N THR A 42 26.95 44.79 1.25
CA THR A 42 25.85 45.56 1.84
C THR A 42 25.20 44.76 2.97
N ALA A 43 25.09 45.39 4.14
CA ALA A 43 24.44 44.77 5.28
C ALA A 43 22.97 44.43 4.94
N PRO A 44 22.48 43.23 5.30
CA PRO A 44 21.09 42.86 5.07
C PRO A 44 20.15 43.83 5.78
N GLY A 45 19.07 44.23 5.09
CA GLY A 45 18.02 45.03 5.73
C GLY A 45 17.22 44.19 6.74
N LEU A 46 16.51 44.86 7.66
CA LEU A 46 15.70 44.23 8.70
C LEU A 46 14.72 43.17 8.18
N GLY A 47 14.16 43.35 6.98
CA GLY A 47 13.27 42.36 6.36
C GLY A 47 13.96 41.02 6.05
N HIS A 48 15.23 41.05 5.62
CA HIS A 48 16.02 39.85 5.36
C HIS A 48 16.38 39.15 6.68
N GLU A 49 16.82 39.90 7.69
CA GLU A 49 17.13 39.34 9.01
C GLU A 49 15.90 38.67 9.65
N VAL A 50 14.71 39.28 9.56
CA VAL A 50 13.47 38.68 10.06
C VAL A 50 13.15 37.39 9.31
N LEU A 51 13.26 37.39 7.98
CA LEU A 51 13.03 36.21 7.15
C LEU A 51 14.01 35.07 7.49
N GLU A 52 15.28 35.39 7.66
CA GLU A 52 16.33 34.44 8.03
C GLU A 52 16.05 33.82 9.41
N ASN A 53 15.74 34.63 10.42
CA ASN A 53 15.41 34.16 11.77
C ASN A 53 14.16 33.28 11.80
N ILE A 54 13.11 33.68 11.07
CA ILE A 54 11.88 32.88 10.93
C ILE A 54 12.18 31.55 10.25
N GLY A 55 13.00 31.57 9.18
CA GLY A 55 13.44 30.38 8.48
C GLY A 55 14.26 29.44 9.37
N LEU A 56 15.21 29.99 10.13
CA LEU A 56 16.03 29.24 11.07
C LEU A 56 15.19 28.61 12.19
N PHE A 57 14.20 29.33 12.72
CA PHE A 57 13.22 28.75 13.65
C PHE A 57 12.47 27.59 13.03
N GLY A 58 11.97 27.76 11.79
CA GLY A 58 11.31 26.70 11.02
C GLY A 58 12.20 25.47 10.84
N PHE A 59 13.48 25.68 10.56
CA PHE A 59 14.50 24.63 10.43
C PHE A 59 14.72 23.83 11.72
N HIS A 60 14.89 24.50 12.85
CA HIS A 60 15.03 23.80 14.15
C HIS A 60 13.74 23.07 14.54
N LEU A 61 12.57 23.68 14.31
CA LEU A 61 11.29 23.05 14.60
C LEU A 61 11.05 21.82 13.72
N ALA A 62 11.29 21.92 12.40
CA ALA A 62 11.20 20.79 11.47
C ALA A 62 12.13 19.64 11.88
N SER A 63 13.34 20.00 12.31
CA SER A 63 14.36 19.05 12.77
C SER A 63 13.90 18.25 13.99
N VAL A 64 13.52 18.92 15.07
CA VAL A 64 13.05 18.25 16.29
C VAL A 64 11.78 17.43 15.99
N LEU A 65 10.84 17.99 15.23
CA LEU A 65 9.60 17.31 14.89
C LEU A 65 9.85 16.06 14.03
N THR A 66 10.80 16.10 13.09
CA THR A 66 11.20 14.93 12.28
C THR A 66 11.70 13.79 13.16
N ALA A 67 12.60 14.08 14.12
CA ALA A 67 13.13 13.08 15.04
C ALA A 67 12.01 12.48 15.90
N VAL A 68 11.12 13.33 16.44
CA VAL A 68 9.96 12.90 17.23
C VAL A 68 9.03 12.00 16.41
N VAL A 69 8.66 12.41 15.19
CA VAL A 69 7.79 11.62 14.30
C VAL A 69 8.43 10.28 13.96
N LEU A 70 9.72 10.27 13.59
CA LEU A 70 10.43 9.04 13.25
C LEU A 70 10.41 8.07 14.43
N LEU A 71 10.77 8.54 15.63
CA LEU A 71 10.76 7.72 16.86
C LEU A 71 9.36 7.22 17.23
N LEU A 72 8.32 8.06 17.16
CA LEU A 72 6.93 7.67 17.42
C LEU A 72 6.44 6.59 16.46
N LEU A 73 6.91 6.62 15.21
CA LEU A 73 6.56 5.61 14.22
C LEU A 73 7.35 4.31 14.42
N THR A 74 8.62 4.36 14.85
CA THR A 74 9.55 3.22 14.79
C THR A 74 9.71 2.48 16.11
N VAL A 75 9.73 3.18 17.26
CA VAL A 75 9.90 2.55 18.58
C VAL A 75 8.81 1.51 18.88
N PRO A 76 7.51 1.78 18.60
CA PRO A 76 6.47 0.74 18.74
C PRO A 76 6.68 -0.49 17.85
N THR A 77 7.41 -0.35 16.74
CA THR A 77 7.73 -1.46 15.83
C THR A 77 8.93 -2.24 16.33
N LEU A 78 9.90 -1.56 16.97
CA LEU A 78 11.03 -2.20 17.63
C LEU A 78 10.58 -3.06 18.82
N VAL A 79 9.70 -2.53 19.67
CA VAL A 79 9.26 -3.20 20.90
C VAL A 79 8.26 -4.33 20.63
N ARG A 80 7.31 -4.13 19.71
CA ARG A 80 6.17 -5.05 19.47
C ARG A 80 6.12 -5.60 18.04
N GLY A 81 7.24 -5.60 17.33
CA GLY A 81 7.28 -6.07 15.94
C GLY A 81 7.12 -7.59 15.85
N ASP A 82 6.19 -8.02 14.99
CA ASP A 82 5.96 -9.43 14.63
C ASP A 82 7.01 -9.87 13.60
N GLY A 83 8.23 -10.12 14.09
CA GLY A 83 9.33 -10.70 13.31
C GLY A 83 10.59 -9.84 13.25
N LEU A 84 11.72 -10.50 12.93
CA LEU A 84 13.06 -9.91 12.95
C LEU A 84 13.19 -8.69 12.03
N LEU A 85 12.63 -8.76 10.81
CA LEU A 85 12.70 -7.65 9.85
C LEU A 85 12.02 -6.39 10.38
N SER A 86 10.84 -6.52 10.99
CA SER A 86 10.11 -5.37 11.55
C SER A 86 10.89 -4.70 12.70
N ARG A 87 11.51 -5.49 13.57
CA ARG A 87 12.36 -5.00 14.66
C ARG A 87 13.63 -4.36 14.13
N ALA A 88 14.24 -4.94 13.09
CA ALA A 88 15.40 -4.36 12.41
C ALA A 88 15.07 -2.98 11.84
N VAL A 89 13.96 -2.83 11.11
CA VAL A 89 13.47 -1.50 10.65
C VAL A 89 13.33 -0.54 11.83
N GLY A 90 12.66 -0.97 12.90
CA GLY A 90 12.48 -0.15 14.10
C GLY A 90 13.80 0.31 14.72
N LEU A 91 14.79 -0.58 14.79
CA LEU A 91 16.12 -0.30 15.35
C LEU A 91 16.88 0.71 14.50
N VAL A 92 17.07 0.43 13.20
CA VAL A 92 17.91 1.29 12.33
C VAL A 92 17.30 2.68 12.14
N CYS A 93 15.96 2.79 12.03
CA CYS A 93 15.32 4.10 11.94
C CYS A 93 15.44 4.91 13.25
N SER A 94 15.36 4.24 14.40
CA SER A 94 15.52 4.92 15.69
C SER A 94 16.96 5.37 15.93
N LEU A 95 17.93 4.56 15.50
CA LEU A 95 19.35 4.91 15.52
C LEU A 95 19.63 6.11 14.61
N LEU A 96 19.09 6.12 13.39
CA LEU A 96 19.18 7.25 12.47
C LEU A 96 18.62 8.53 13.10
N ALA A 97 17.44 8.46 13.71
CA ALA A 97 16.83 9.60 14.39
C ALA A 97 17.73 10.17 15.49
N LEU A 98 18.33 9.28 16.30
CA LEU A 98 19.22 9.67 17.39
C LEU A 98 20.51 10.31 16.86
N ILE A 99 21.16 9.70 15.87
CA ILE A 99 22.40 10.25 15.27
C ILE A 99 22.14 11.62 14.65
N ALA A 100 21.06 11.76 13.88
CA ALA A 100 20.68 13.03 13.25
C ALA A 100 20.41 14.12 14.31
N LEU A 101 19.74 13.76 15.42
CA LEU A 101 19.49 14.67 16.53
C LEU A 101 20.79 15.10 17.24
N VAL A 102 21.74 14.17 17.44
CA VAL A 102 23.04 14.49 18.03
C VAL A 102 23.82 15.44 17.11
N LEU A 103 23.90 15.15 15.81
CA LEU A 103 24.55 16.02 14.82
C LEU A 103 23.89 17.39 14.66
N HIS A 104 22.62 17.51 15.04
CA HIS A 104 21.93 18.80 15.01
C HIS A 104 22.43 19.76 16.11
N PHE A 105 22.85 19.24 17.26
CA PHE A 105 23.28 20.05 18.41
C PHE A 105 24.78 19.97 18.71
N ALA A 106 25.48 18.99 18.15
CA ALA A 106 26.91 18.78 18.35
C ALA A 106 27.69 19.10 17.07
N PRO A 107 28.93 19.59 17.19
CA PRO A 107 29.80 19.77 16.03
C PRO A 107 29.98 18.44 15.30
N ALA A 108 29.92 18.48 13.97
CA ALA A 108 30.08 17.30 13.15
C ALA A 108 31.51 16.74 13.31
N SER A 109 31.59 15.44 13.53
CA SER A 109 32.84 14.69 13.42
C SER A 109 32.73 13.74 12.24
N VAL A 110 33.85 13.48 11.56
CA VAL A 110 33.90 12.57 10.41
C VAL A 110 33.28 11.21 10.76
N VAL A 111 33.54 10.69 11.96
CA VAL A 111 32.97 9.42 12.44
C VAL A 111 31.45 9.48 12.49
N LEU A 112 30.88 10.57 12.99
CA LEU A 112 29.44 10.71 13.15
C LEU A 112 28.73 10.95 11.80
N GLU A 113 29.37 11.62 10.86
CA GLU A 113 28.89 11.75 9.47
C GLU A 113 28.90 10.40 8.74
N ILE A 114 29.95 9.61 8.89
CA ILE A 114 30.01 8.23 8.35
C ILE A 114 28.91 7.38 8.99
N ALA A 115 28.73 7.47 10.31
CA ALA A 115 27.69 6.75 11.03
C ALA A 115 26.28 7.15 10.56
N LEU A 116 26.04 8.44 10.30
CA LEU A 116 24.78 8.93 9.75
C LEU A 116 24.50 8.33 8.36
N ASN A 117 25.48 8.39 7.45
CA ASN A 117 25.35 7.85 6.10
C ASN A 117 25.10 6.33 6.13
N ALA A 118 25.86 5.59 6.95
CA ALA A 118 25.67 4.16 7.11
C ALA A 118 24.28 3.82 7.70
N ALA A 119 23.84 4.53 8.74
CA ALA A 119 22.53 4.34 9.35
C ALA A 119 21.39 4.66 8.37
N TYR A 120 21.56 5.68 7.54
CA TYR A 120 20.58 6.03 6.50
C TYR A 120 20.52 4.97 5.40
N GLY A 121 21.66 4.51 4.88
CA GLY A 121 21.71 3.42 3.90
C GLY A 121 21.05 2.13 4.41
N LEU A 122 21.38 1.72 5.64
CA LEU A 122 20.75 0.56 6.30
C LEU A 122 19.24 0.76 6.48
N THR A 123 18.81 1.98 6.83
CA THR A 123 17.39 2.33 6.94
C THR A 123 16.67 2.15 5.61
N ILE A 124 17.23 2.66 4.51
CA ILE A 124 16.64 2.52 3.16
C ILE A 124 16.52 1.03 2.79
N ILE A 125 17.60 0.25 2.96
CA ILE A 125 17.60 -1.19 2.65
C ILE A 125 16.54 -1.93 3.47
N ALA A 126 16.47 -1.67 4.78
CA ALA A 126 15.50 -2.31 5.66
C ALA A 126 14.05 -1.94 5.30
N LEU A 127 13.79 -0.69 4.90
CA LEU A 127 12.48 -0.24 4.44
C LEU A 127 12.08 -0.89 3.12
N VAL A 128 12.98 -0.97 2.15
CA VAL A 128 12.75 -1.66 0.87
C VAL A 128 12.49 -3.14 1.11
N ALA A 129 13.33 -3.82 1.89
CA ALA A 129 13.12 -5.23 2.24
C ALA A 129 11.77 -5.44 2.94
N SER A 130 11.39 -4.58 3.87
CA SER A 130 10.09 -4.64 4.54
C SER A 130 8.91 -4.39 3.60
N ALA A 131 9.06 -3.52 2.58
CA ALA A 131 8.02 -3.26 1.60
C ALA A 131 7.86 -4.44 0.63
N LEU A 132 8.96 -5.02 0.16
CA LEU A 132 8.96 -6.15 -0.77
C LEU A 132 8.47 -7.45 -0.13
N ALA A 133 8.83 -7.70 1.14
CA ALA A 133 8.40 -8.88 1.88
C ALA A 133 6.94 -8.80 2.38
N GLY A 134 6.37 -7.60 2.46
CA GLY A 134 5.02 -7.38 2.96
C GLY A 134 3.91 -7.63 1.92
N PRO A 135 2.66 -7.83 2.38
CA PRO A 135 1.49 -7.71 1.52
C PRO A 135 1.39 -6.28 0.96
N GLY A 136 0.82 -6.09 -0.23
CA GLY A 136 0.75 -4.79 -0.89
C GLY A 136 0.54 -4.89 -2.41
N GLU A 137 0.18 -3.79 -3.06
CA GLU A 137 0.15 -3.73 -4.52
C GLU A 137 1.58 -3.88 -5.09
N LEU A 138 1.75 -4.64 -6.18
CA LEU A 138 3.07 -4.80 -6.81
C LEU A 138 3.64 -3.47 -7.31
N GLY A 139 2.79 -2.60 -7.90
CA GLY A 139 3.19 -1.31 -8.44
C GLY A 139 3.78 -0.37 -7.38
N SER A 140 3.16 -0.28 -6.21
CA SER A 140 3.65 0.55 -5.11
C SER A 140 4.92 -0.02 -4.47
N ARG A 141 5.05 -1.36 -4.38
CA ARG A 141 6.26 -2.05 -3.92
C ARG A 141 7.46 -1.78 -4.83
N ILE A 142 7.26 -1.87 -6.16
CA ILE A 142 8.26 -1.47 -7.15
C ILE A 142 8.59 0.02 -7.00
N GLY A 143 7.56 0.86 -6.80
CA GLY A 143 7.74 2.29 -6.56
C GLY A 143 8.65 2.60 -5.36
N VAL A 144 8.46 1.92 -4.23
CA VAL A 144 9.33 2.08 -3.04
C VAL A 144 10.78 1.74 -3.37
N ALA A 145 11.01 0.65 -4.11
CA ALA A 145 12.36 0.29 -4.56
C ALA A 145 12.94 1.35 -5.51
N LEU A 146 12.15 1.86 -6.46
CA LEU A 146 12.58 2.92 -7.38
C LEU A 146 12.94 4.23 -6.67
N LEU A 147 12.15 4.64 -5.66
CA LEU A 147 12.47 5.82 -4.84
C LEU A 147 13.73 5.63 -3.99
N ALA A 148 14.05 4.39 -3.62
CA ALA A 148 15.23 4.08 -2.82
C ALA A 148 16.55 4.14 -3.60
N ILE A 149 16.53 3.87 -4.92
CA ILE A 149 17.74 3.87 -5.76
C ILE A 149 18.52 5.18 -5.68
N PRO A 150 17.95 6.37 -5.98
CA PRO A 150 18.70 7.62 -5.92
C PRO A 150 19.25 7.89 -4.52
N LEU A 151 18.50 7.54 -3.46
CA LEU A 151 18.93 7.71 -2.07
C LEU A 151 20.14 6.83 -1.72
N LEU A 152 20.16 5.59 -2.22
CA LEU A 152 21.29 4.68 -2.04
C LEU A 152 22.52 5.14 -2.83
N VAL A 153 22.33 5.68 -4.04
CA VAL A 153 23.43 6.29 -4.81
C VAL A 153 24.04 7.47 -4.03
N HIS A 154 23.20 8.32 -3.44
CA HIS A 154 23.67 9.42 -2.60
C HIS A 154 24.55 8.93 -1.43
N VAL A 155 24.07 7.94 -0.67
CA VAL A 155 24.81 7.34 0.47
C VAL A 155 26.10 6.65 0.03
N ALA A 156 26.12 6.06 -1.16
CA ALA A 156 27.31 5.37 -1.65
C ALA A 156 28.47 6.35 -1.89
N THR A 157 28.18 7.60 -2.27
CA THR A 157 29.20 8.61 -2.61
C THR A 157 30.25 8.82 -1.50
N PRO A 158 29.89 9.25 -0.28
CA PRO A 158 30.88 9.46 0.78
C PRO A 158 31.58 8.16 1.22
N LEU A 159 30.90 7.01 1.14
CA LEU A 159 31.48 5.72 1.52
C LEU A 159 32.53 5.24 0.50
N ILE A 160 32.26 5.42 -0.79
CA ILE A 160 33.20 5.11 -1.86
C ILE A 160 34.39 6.07 -1.79
N SER A 161 34.14 7.37 -1.60
CA SER A 161 35.21 8.36 -1.42
C SER A 161 36.12 8.01 -0.23
N LEU A 162 35.54 7.57 0.89
CA LEU A 162 36.30 7.10 2.05
C LEU A 162 37.13 5.85 1.74
N ALA A 163 36.56 4.87 1.03
CA ALA A 163 37.22 3.63 0.70
C ALA A 163 38.38 3.80 -0.31
N MET A 164 38.24 4.75 -1.23
CA MET A 164 39.23 4.99 -2.30
C MET A 164 40.29 6.04 -1.92
N GLY A 165 40.06 6.85 -0.88
CA GLY A 165 40.98 7.91 -0.47
C GLY A 165 41.25 8.91 -1.59
N GLU A 166 42.51 9.34 -1.74
CA GLU A 166 42.92 10.33 -2.74
C GLU A 166 42.70 9.88 -4.19
N GLN A 167 42.65 8.56 -4.46
CA GLN A 167 42.44 8.03 -5.82
C GLN A 167 41.05 8.37 -6.39
N ALA A 168 40.07 8.65 -5.52
CA ALA A 168 38.74 9.08 -5.95
C ALA A 168 38.78 10.42 -6.71
N LEU A 169 39.69 11.33 -6.33
CA LEU A 169 39.77 12.67 -6.91
C LEU A 169 40.28 12.65 -8.36
N PHE A 170 41.12 11.69 -8.71
CA PHE A 170 41.77 11.63 -10.03
C PHE A 170 41.04 10.74 -11.04
N SER A 171 39.98 10.04 -10.64
CA SER A 171 39.30 9.02 -11.47
C SER A 171 38.06 9.53 -12.20
N GLY A 172 37.62 10.79 -11.99
CA GLY A 172 36.33 11.29 -12.49
C GLY A 172 35.11 10.57 -11.89
N LEU A 173 35.35 9.74 -10.86
CA LEU A 173 34.31 8.94 -10.22
C LEU A 173 33.24 9.78 -9.52
N PRO A 174 33.56 10.88 -8.80
CA PRO A 174 32.54 11.74 -8.20
C PRO A 174 31.57 12.30 -9.24
N GLU A 175 32.07 12.79 -10.37
CA GLU A 175 31.25 13.31 -11.47
C GLU A 175 30.33 12.22 -12.05
N THR A 176 30.87 11.00 -12.19
CA THR A 176 30.11 9.84 -12.67
C THR A 176 29.01 9.44 -11.68
N ILE A 177 29.30 9.41 -10.38
CA ILE A 177 28.32 9.08 -9.34
C ILE A 177 27.21 10.15 -9.28
N THR A 178 27.58 11.43 -9.34
CA THR A 178 26.60 12.53 -9.42
C THR A 178 25.70 12.41 -10.65
N ALA A 179 26.27 12.08 -11.81
CA ALA A 179 25.48 11.85 -13.03
C ALA A 179 24.52 10.67 -12.88
N ILE A 180 24.96 9.54 -12.29
CA ILE A 180 24.10 8.38 -11.99
C ILE A 180 22.99 8.78 -11.00
N GLY A 181 23.33 9.58 -9.99
CA GLY A 181 22.38 10.13 -9.02
C GLY A 181 21.26 10.91 -9.70
N HIS A 182 21.61 11.85 -10.58
CA HIS A 182 20.63 12.62 -11.36
C HIS A 182 19.77 11.74 -12.27
N TRP A 183 20.37 10.78 -12.99
CA TRP A 183 19.61 9.87 -13.85
C TRP A 183 18.62 9.00 -13.08
N THR A 184 19.05 8.46 -11.94
CA THR A 184 18.18 7.63 -11.10
C THR A 184 17.06 8.45 -10.46
N LEU A 185 17.32 9.71 -10.11
CA LEU A 185 16.30 10.65 -9.63
C LEU A 185 15.25 10.95 -10.72
N ILE A 186 15.68 11.30 -11.93
CA ILE A 186 14.81 11.55 -13.09
C ILE A 186 13.96 10.31 -13.40
N ALA A 187 14.58 9.13 -13.41
CA ALA A 187 13.90 7.87 -13.67
C ALA A 187 12.84 7.56 -12.60
N ALA A 188 13.17 7.71 -11.31
CA ALA A 188 12.25 7.48 -10.21
C ALA A 188 11.05 8.45 -10.25
N ALA A 189 11.30 9.74 -10.49
CA ALA A 189 10.25 10.75 -10.63
C ALA A 189 9.35 10.52 -11.86
N SER A 190 9.93 10.12 -12.99
CA SER A 190 9.19 9.79 -14.22
C SER A 190 8.38 8.51 -14.11
N ALA A 191 8.86 7.53 -13.33
CA ALA A 191 8.17 6.27 -13.07
C ALA A 191 7.07 6.40 -11.99
N SER A 192 7.12 7.44 -11.17
CA SER A 192 6.19 7.65 -10.05
C SER A 192 4.69 7.57 -10.42
N PRO A 193 4.21 8.06 -11.58
CA PRO A 193 2.81 7.91 -11.98
C PRO A 193 2.39 6.45 -12.08
N TYR A 194 3.26 5.61 -12.64
CA TYR A 194 2.95 4.19 -12.87
C TYR A 194 2.96 3.36 -11.60
N CYS A 195 3.69 3.81 -10.57
CA CYS A 195 3.82 3.10 -9.30
C CYS A 195 2.79 3.56 -8.26
N PHE A 196 2.47 4.85 -8.22
CA PHE A 196 1.76 5.44 -7.08
C PHE A 196 0.40 6.04 -7.41
N ALA A 197 0.07 6.27 -8.68
CA ALA A 197 -1.25 6.79 -9.05
C ALA A 197 -2.37 5.85 -8.62
N PRO A 198 -3.54 6.40 -8.25
CA PRO A 198 -4.76 5.61 -8.06
C PRO A 198 -5.06 4.74 -9.28
N ARG A 199 -5.51 3.51 -9.03
CA ARG A 199 -5.93 2.59 -10.08
C ARG A 199 -7.45 2.72 -10.34
N PRO A 200 -7.92 2.47 -11.58
CA PRO A 200 -7.13 2.12 -12.77
C PRO A 200 -6.40 3.35 -13.32
N PHE A 201 -5.16 3.17 -13.79
CA PHE A 201 -4.28 4.27 -14.20
C PHE A 201 -4.92 5.19 -15.25
N VAL A 202 -5.67 4.63 -16.21
CA VAL A 202 -6.37 5.38 -17.26
C VAL A 202 -7.32 6.42 -16.67
N ARG A 203 -8.08 6.07 -15.62
CA ARG A 203 -8.98 7.03 -14.96
C ARG A 203 -8.19 8.13 -14.28
N SER A 204 -7.08 7.80 -13.61
CA SER A 204 -6.22 8.82 -12.99
C SER A 204 -5.59 9.74 -14.04
N ALA A 205 -5.08 9.18 -15.14
CA ALA A 205 -4.47 9.91 -16.26
C ALA A 205 -5.43 10.91 -16.90
N MET A 206 -6.72 10.58 -16.96
CA MET A 206 -7.76 11.42 -17.55
C MET A 206 -8.36 12.45 -16.57
N ARG A 207 -7.96 12.47 -15.29
CA ARG A 207 -8.45 13.49 -14.35
C ARG A 207 -7.84 14.85 -14.71
N PRO A 208 -8.67 15.91 -14.86
CA PRO A 208 -8.18 17.20 -15.33
C PRO A 208 -7.24 17.86 -14.31
N ALA A 209 -7.52 17.75 -13.01
CA ALA A 209 -6.73 18.44 -11.99
C ALA A 209 -5.25 18.01 -11.93
N PRO A 210 -4.89 16.70 -11.83
CA PRO A 210 -3.50 16.28 -11.93
C PRO A 210 -2.80 16.70 -13.23
N ALA A 211 -3.49 16.57 -14.37
CA ALA A 211 -2.97 16.95 -15.68
C ALA A 211 -2.66 18.46 -15.73
N LEU A 212 -3.61 19.30 -15.34
CA LEU A 212 -3.45 20.76 -15.32
C LEU A 212 -2.30 21.19 -14.41
N VAL A 213 -2.21 20.65 -13.19
CA VAL A 213 -1.13 21.02 -12.25
C VAL A 213 0.23 20.52 -12.74
N GLY A 214 0.32 19.28 -13.19
CA GLY A 214 1.57 18.72 -13.73
C GLY A 214 2.09 19.50 -14.93
N THR A 215 1.20 19.82 -15.89
CA THR A 215 1.54 20.65 -17.06
C THR A 215 1.91 22.07 -16.65
N PHE A 216 1.16 22.69 -15.72
CA PHE A 216 1.46 24.04 -15.24
C PHE A 216 2.85 24.12 -14.59
N VAL A 217 3.16 23.22 -13.64
CA VAL A 217 4.46 23.20 -12.96
C VAL A 217 5.60 22.97 -13.96
N GLY A 218 5.45 21.98 -14.86
CA GLY A 218 6.45 21.71 -15.88
C GLY A 218 6.68 22.89 -16.83
N LEU A 219 5.60 23.57 -17.26
CA LEU A 219 5.68 24.72 -18.17
C LEU A 219 6.33 25.93 -17.48
N VAL A 220 5.93 26.25 -16.25
CA VAL A 220 6.50 27.36 -15.47
C VAL A 220 7.99 27.10 -15.24
N ALA A 221 8.36 25.89 -14.81
CA ALA A 221 9.77 25.52 -14.63
C ALA A 221 10.55 25.64 -15.95
N ALA A 222 9.98 25.21 -17.08
CA ALA A 222 10.61 25.34 -18.39
C ALA A 222 10.79 26.81 -18.82
N ILE A 223 9.81 27.67 -18.54
CA ILE A 223 9.90 29.11 -18.80
C ILE A 223 11.02 29.73 -17.95
N ILE A 224 11.08 29.42 -16.65
CA ILE A 224 12.11 29.91 -15.74
C ILE A 224 13.49 29.47 -16.23
N VAL A 225 13.70 28.17 -16.49
CA VAL A 225 15.00 27.66 -16.95
C VAL A 225 15.40 28.25 -18.31
N ARG A 226 14.43 28.49 -19.21
CA ARG A 226 14.70 29.08 -20.53
C ARG A 226 15.02 30.58 -20.49
N LYS A 227 14.34 31.35 -19.63
CA LYS A 227 14.46 32.82 -19.58
C LYS A 227 15.43 33.31 -18.50
N HIS A 228 15.56 32.55 -17.43
CA HIS A 228 16.30 32.86 -16.21
C HIS A 228 17.02 31.59 -15.72
N PHE A 229 17.90 31.04 -16.57
CA PHE A 229 18.59 29.78 -16.29
C PHE A 229 19.27 29.77 -14.91
N GLU A 230 19.99 30.85 -14.57
CA GLU A 230 20.64 31.00 -13.26
C GLU A 230 19.65 30.87 -12.11
N VAL A 231 18.51 31.57 -12.17
CA VAL A 231 17.45 31.47 -11.16
C VAL A 231 16.91 30.04 -11.07
N GLY A 232 16.64 29.41 -12.22
CA GLY A 232 16.18 28.02 -12.27
C GLY A 232 17.18 27.04 -11.66
N ALA A 233 18.46 27.20 -11.96
CA ALA A 233 19.54 26.38 -11.42
C ALA A 233 19.72 26.58 -9.90
N THR A 234 19.65 27.82 -9.43
CA THR A 234 19.68 28.15 -8.00
C THR A 234 18.49 27.55 -7.25
N LEU A 235 17.27 27.65 -7.80
CA LEU A 235 16.08 27.05 -7.20
C LEU A 235 16.17 25.51 -7.16
N ALA A 236 16.67 24.88 -8.22
CA ALA A 236 16.87 23.43 -8.26
C ALA A 236 17.92 22.97 -7.25
N SER A 237 19.03 23.70 -7.13
CA SER A 237 20.13 23.38 -6.21
C SER A 237 19.71 23.59 -4.76
N TYR A 238 19.22 24.76 -4.37
CA TYR A 238 18.84 25.02 -2.97
C TYR A 238 17.54 24.34 -2.55
N GLY A 239 16.59 24.22 -3.47
CA GLY A 239 15.28 23.63 -3.17
C GLY A 239 15.31 22.11 -3.18
N LEU A 240 15.80 21.53 -4.27
CA LEU A 240 15.74 20.09 -4.52
C LEU A 240 17.09 19.40 -4.35
N GLY A 241 18.20 20.12 -4.16
CA GLY A 241 19.53 19.53 -4.15
C GLY A 241 19.95 18.98 -5.51
N VAL A 242 19.39 19.50 -6.60
CA VAL A 242 19.70 19.08 -7.97
C VAL A 242 20.53 20.16 -8.64
N GLU A 243 21.75 19.82 -9.05
CA GLU A 243 22.62 20.77 -9.73
C GLU A 243 22.25 20.87 -11.20
N LEU A 244 21.93 22.08 -11.68
CA LEU A 244 21.72 22.39 -13.10
C LEU A 244 22.86 23.30 -13.58
N GLY A 245 24.08 22.75 -13.65
CA GLY A 245 25.28 23.53 -13.97
C GLY A 245 25.46 23.86 -15.47
N PRO A 246 26.28 24.86 -15.81
CA PRO A 246 26.68 25.18 -17.18
C PRO A 246 27.57 24.05 -17.72
N GLY A 247 26.96 23.06 -18.35
CA GLY A 247 27.64 21.85 -18.82
C GLY A 247 26.74 20.62 -18.84
N ILE A 248 25.59 20.68 -18.15
CA ILE A 248 24.60 19.61 -18.22
C ILE A 248 23.99 19.58 -19.63
N PRO A 249 23.94 18.41 -20.29
CA PRO A 249 23.33 18.27 -21.60
C PRO A 249 21.87 18.75 -21.60
N GLN A 250 21.47 19.48 -22.64
CA GLN A 250 20.12 20.05 -22.75
C GLN A 250 19.00 19.00 -22.63
N HIS A 251 19.24 17.77 -23.08
CA HIS A 251 18.29 16.67 -22.95
C HIS A 251 18.06 16.27 -21.48
N MET A 252 19.08 16.33 -20.62
CA MET A 252 18.92 16.05 -19.18
C MET A 252 18.08 17.12 -18.50
N VAL A 253 18.28 18.39 -18.86
CA VAL A 253 17.45 19.50 -18.37
C VAL A 253 15.99 19.29 -18.78
N ALA A 254 15.73 18.93 -20.04
CA ALA A 254 14.38 18.64 -20.52
C ALA A 254 13.74 17.46 -19.79
N LEU A 255 14.50 16.38 -19.55
CA LEU A 255 14.02 15.22 -18.80
C LEU A 255 13.77 15.54 -17.32
N ALA A 256 14.60 16.38 -16.69
CA ALA A 256 14.37 16.84 -15.32
C ALA A 256 13.09 17.69 -15.20
N LEU A 257 12.83 18.56 -16.17
CA LEU A 257 11.59 19.34 -16.23
C LEU A 257 10.35 18.45 -16.46
N LEU A 258 10.47 17.45 -17.33
CA LEU A 258 9.41 16.44 -17.52
C LEU A 258 9.16 15.67 -16.22
N ALA A 259 10.23 15.20 -15.57
CA ALA A 259 10.17 14.47 -14.30
C ALA A 259 9.51 15.29 -13.18
N LEU A 260 9.78 16.60 -13.12
CA LEU A 260 9.12 17.51 -12.18
C LEU A 260 7.61 17.62 -12.47
N GLY A 261 7.22 17.71 -13.75
CA GLY A 261 5.82 17.71 -14.17
C GLY A 261 5.10 16.40 -13.82
N THR A 262 5.71 15.24 -14.11
CA THR A 262 5.15 13.92 -13.80
C THR A 262 5.04 13.68 -12.30
N LEU A 263 6.03 14.13 -11.52
CA LEU A 263 6.00 14.03 -10.07
C LEU A 263 4.92 14.91 -9.45
N SER A 264 4.75 16.14 -9.95
CA SER A 264 3.66 17.04 -9.55
C SER A 264 2.29 16.43 -9.86
N TRP A 265 2.15 15.83 -11.04
CA TRP A 265 0.97 15.06 -11.42
C TRP A 265 0.71 13.89 -10.45
N THR A 266 1.74 13.14 -10.07
CA THR A 266 1.64 12.02 -9.12
C THR A 266 1.18 12.49 -7.75
N LEU A 267 1.76 13.58 -7.23
CA LEU A 267 1.40 14.15 -5.94
C LEU A 267 -0.08 14.57 -5.90
N VAL A 268 -0.55 15.32 -6.89
CA VAL A 268 -1.96 15.74 -6.97
C VAL A 268 -2.88 14.53 -7.09
N SER A 269 -2.51 13.54 -7.91
CA SER A 269 -3.27 12.29 -8.03
C SER A 269 -3.37 11.54 -6.70
N CYS A 270 -2.27 11.47 -5.93
CA CYS A 270 -2.25 10.85 -4.61
C CYS A 270 -3.09 11.65 -3.58
N PHE A 271 -3.00 12.98 -3.58
CA PHE A 271 -3.77 13.82 -2.65
C PHE A 271 -5.28 13.81 -2.92
N MET A 272 -5.68 13.69 -4.18
CA MET A 272 -7.08 13.58 -4.60
C MET A 272 -7.62 12.14 -4.59
N ALA A 273 -6.82 11.16 -4.16
CA ALA A 273 -7.26 9.78 -4.09
C ALA A 273 -8.31 9.59 -2.99
N THR A 274 -9.29 8.71 -3.22
CA THR A 274 -10.30 8.29 -2.24
C THR A 274 -9.67 7.47 -1.11
N SER A 275 -8.71 6.62 -1.44
CA SER A 275 -7.95 5.81 -0.50
C SER A 275 -7.07 6.67 0.44
N PRO A 276 -7.23 6.54 1.77
CA PRO A 276 -6.35 7.18 2.74
C PRO A 276 -4.87 6.81 2.56
N ALA A 277 -4.56 5.57 2.19
CA ALA A 277 -3.21 5.10 1.96
C ALA A 277 -2.55 5.84 0.78
N ARG A 278 -3.27 6.09 -0.32
CA ARG A 278 -2.75 6.90 -1.43
C ARG A 278 -2.41 8.33 -1.02
N ARG A 279 -3.27 8.97 -0.21
CA ARG A 279 -2.99 10.30 0.32
C ARG A 279 -1.73 10.31 1.19
N ARG A 280 -1.55 9.28 2.02
CA ARG A 280 -0.32 9.11 2.82
C ARG A 280 0.92 8.87 1.94
N ILE A 281 0.81 8.13 0.84
CA ILE A 281 1.90 8.02 -0.15
C ILE A 281 2.26 9.41 -0.68
N GLY A 282 1.27 10.23 -1.05
CA GLY A 282 1.49 11.63 -1.47
C GLY A 282 2.23 12.46 -0.42
N VAL A 283 1.84 12.36 0.86
CA VAL A 283 2.55 13.01 1.98
C VAL A 283 3.99 12.51 2.08
N GLY A 284 4.21 11.19 2.01
CA GLY A 284 5.54 10.58 2.10
C GLY A 284 6.48 11.00 0.95
N ILE A 285 5.98 11.04 -0.29
CA ILE A 285 6.72 11.56 -1.45
C ILE A 285 7.01 13.05 -1.27
N SER A 286 6.06 13.83 -0.76
CA SER A 286 6.28 15.26 -0.50
C SER A 286 7.37 15.51 0.55
N LEU A 287 7.43 14.69 1.61
CA LEU A 287 8.49 14.76 2.62
C LEU A 287 9.86 14.40 2.03
N LEU A 288 9.93 13.43 1.11
CA LEU A 288 11.15 13.13 0.35
C LEU A 288 11.60 14.32 -0.49
N LEU A 289 10.68 15.05 -1.12
CA LEU A 289 11.01 16.24 -1.90
C LEU A 289 11.48 17.40 -1.04
N VAL A 290 10.86 17.62 0.11
CA VAL A 290 11.27 18.66 1.08
C VAL A 290 12.64 18.33 1.70
N ALA A 291 12.95 17.04 1.88
CA ALA A 291 14.29 16.63 2.30
C ALA A 291 15.35 17.07 1.28
N GLY A 292 15.04 16.98 -0.01
CA GLY A 292 15.96 17.29 -1.12
C GLY A 292 16.98 16.17 -1.35
N TYR A 293 17.56 16.13 -2.54
CA TYR A 293 18.54 15.10 -2.95
C TYR A 293 19.93 15.33 -2.36
N GLY A 294 20.31 16.59 -2.11
CA GLY A 294 21.67 16.94 -1.66
C GLY A 294 21.96 16.59 -0.19
N PHE A 295 20.93 16.33 0.63
CA PHE A 295 21.04 16.02 2.06
C PHE A 295 22.13 16.82 2.80
N THR A 296 22.14 18.14 2.63
CA THR A 296 23.12 19.06 3.21
C THR A 296 23.10 19.09 4.73
N TRP A 297 21.97 18.71 5.36
CA TRP A 297 21.80 18.72 6.81
C TRP A 297 21.45 17.34 7.35
N PRO A 298 21.97 16.94 8.54
CA PRO A 298 21.69 15.64 9.15
C PRO A 298 20.20 15.29 9.23
N MET A 299 19.36 16.30 9.47
CA MET A 299 17.93 16.12 9.63
C MET A 299 17.18 15.89 8.32
N GLN A 300 17.76 16.24 7.17
CA GLN A 300 17.19 15.89 5.87
C GLN A 300 17.26 14.37 5.64
N TYR A 301 18.30 13.68 6.14
CA TYR A 301 18.38 12.21 6.09
C TYR A 301 17.21 11.59 6.87
N ALA A 302 16.97 12.08 8.09
CA ALA A 302 15.84 11.62 8.90
C ALA A 302 14.48 11.97 8.26
N LEU A 303 14.34 13.16 7.65
CA LEU A 303 13.10 13.58 6.98
C LEU A 303 12.81 12.70 5.76
N GLY A 304 13.82 12.41 4.95
CA GLY A 304 13.73 11.49 3.83
C GLY A 304 13.37 10.07 4.30
N ALA A 305 13.94 9.61 5.41
CA ALA A 305 13.60 8.33 6.02
C ALA A 305 12.14 8.29 6.52
N VAL A 306 11.63 9.37 7.13
CA VAL A 306 10.20 9.49 7.49
C VAL A 306 9.33 9.40 6.24
N GLY A 307 9.67 10.13 5.18
CA GLY A 307 8.94 10.09 3.90
C GLY A 307 8.89 8.68 3.32
N LEU A 308 10.04 8.01 3.19
CA LEU A 308 10.12 6.65 2.67
C LEU A 308 9.40 5.62 3.56
N LEU A 309 9.49 5.76 4.89
CA LEU A 309 8.77 4.92 5.84
C LEU A 309 7.25 5.05 5.67
N ILE A 310 6.75 6.27 5.48
CA ILE A 310 5.31 6.52 5.22
C ILE A 310 4.89 5.87 3.90
N VAL A 311 5.65 6.06 2.82
CA VAL A 311 5.35 5.42 1.52
C VAL A 311 5.34 3.90 1.66
N ALA A 312 6.36 3.31 2.31
CA ALA A 312 6.47 1.86 2.50
C ALA A 312 5.35 1.26 3.38
N ARG A 313 4.87 1.99 4.40
CA ARG A 313 3.72 1.57 5.20
C ARG A 313 2.42 1.66 4.42
N ALA A 314 2.15 2.83 3.84
CA ALA A 314 0.93 3.08 3.09
C ALA A 314 0.80 2.13 1.87
N SER A 315 1.93 1.77 1.24
CA SER A 315 1.96 0.80 0.13
C SER A 315 1.45 -0.59 0.51
N ARG A 316 1.63 -1.00 1.78
CA ARG A 316 1.11 -2.27 2.31
C ARG A 316 -0.38 -2.19 2.64
N GLU A 317 -0.84 -1.02 3.09
CA GLU A 317 -2.24 -0.77 3.40
C GLU A 317 -3.13 -0.66 2.14
N LEU A 318 -2.53 -0.30 0.99
CA LEU A 318 -3.27 -0.18 -0.27
C LEU A 318 -4.08 -1.44 -0.57
N GLU A 319 -3.51 -2.63 -0.33
CA GLU A 319 -4.12 -3.93 -0.66
C GLU A 319 -5.54 -4.06 -0.08
N GLY A 320 -5.76 -3.59 1.15
CA GLY A 320 -7.06 -3.64 1.83
C GLY A 320 -7.95 -2.42 1.63
N GLN A 321 -7.44 -1.31 1.07
CA GLN A 321 -8.18 -0.05 0.94
C GLN A 321 -8.69 0.25 -0.48
N GLU A 322 -8.04 -0.29 -1.50
CA GLU A 322 -8.54 -0.20 -2.89
C GLU A 322 -9.17 -1.54 -3.28
N PRO A 323 -10.47 -1.60 -3.61
CA PRO A 323 -11.11 -2.82 -4.12
C PRO A 323 -10.30 -3.42 -5.28
N ALA A 324 -10.22 -4.75 -5.34
CA ALA A 324 -9.61 -5.43 -6.49
C ALA A 324 -10.26 -4.98 -7.81
N ASP A 325 -11.56 -4.65 -7.76
CA ASP A 325 -12.38 -4.19 -8.89
C ASP A 325 -11.93 -2.82 -9.44
N GLU A 326 -11.41 -1.93 -8.59
CA GLU A 326 -10.78 -0.67 -9.02
C GLU A 326 -9.39 -0.90 -9.64
N ARG A 327 -8.67 -1.95 -9.21
CA ARG A 327 -7.33 -2.27 -9.72
C ARG A 327 -7.34 -3.00 -11.04
N ALA A 328 -8.35 -3.85 -11.25
CA ALA A 328 -8.30 -4.82 -12.31
C ALA A 328 -8.65 -4.23 -13.69
N GLY A 329 -9.26 -3.04 -13.74
CA GLY A 329 -9.54 -2.35 -15.02
C GLY A 329 -10.37 -3.19 -16.00
N TYR A 330 -10.96 -4.30 -15.54
CA TYR A 330 -11.70 -5.23 -16.38
C TYR A 330 -13.10 -4.69 -16.64
N PHE A 331 -13.62 -5.16 -17.77
CA PHE A 331 -14.99 -5.06 -18.22
C PHE A 331 -15.96 -5.03 -17.03
N LYS A 332 -16.54 -3.86 -16.77
CA LYS A 332 -17.62 -3.73 -15.79
C LYS A 332 -18.83 -4.45 -16.38
N ALA A 333 -19.19 -5.60 -15.82
CA ALA A 333 -20.45 -6.24 -16.21
C ALA A 333 -21.59 -5.24 -15.97
N PRO A 334 -22.62 -5.19 -16.84
CA PRO A 334 -23.80 -4.38 -16.59
C PRO A 334 -24.43 -4.80 -15.27
N PRO A 335 -25.18 -3.88 -14.62
CA PRO A 335 -25.83 -4.19 -13.35
C PRO A 335 -26.79 -5.38 -13.51
N ILE A 336 -26.87 -6.25 -12.49
CA ILE A 336 -27.81 -7.38 -12.50
C ILE A 336 -29.22 -6.83 -12.23
N GLU A 337 -30.09 -6.95 -13.22
CA GLU A 337 -31.47 -6.51 -13.10
C GLU A 337 -32.18 -7.18 -11.92
N ALA A 338 -33.02 -6.41 -11.20
CA ALA A 338 -33.71 -6.89 -10.01
C ALA A 338 -34.57 -8.12 -10.28
N GLU A 339 -35.22 -8.20 -11.45
CA GLU A 339 -36.02 -9.35 -11.86
C GLU A 339 -35.15 -10.61 -12.07
N THR A 340 -34.00 -10.47 -12.72
CA THR A 340 -33.05 -11.58 -12.92
C THR A 340 -32.50 -12.07 -11.58
N TRP A 341 -32.18 -11.15 -10.66
CA TRP A 341 -31.75 -11.50 -9.31
C TRP A 341 -32.83 -12.25 -8.52
N GLN A 342 -34.06 -11.72 -8.50
CA GLN A 342 -35.18 -12.37 -7.81
C GLN A 342 -35.49 -13.75 -8.40
N ALA A 343 -35.41 -13.90 -9.72
CA ALA A 343 -35.59 -15.19 -10.38
C ALA A 343 -34.47 -16.20 -9.99
N TYR A 344 -33.23 -15.75 -9.84
CA TYR A 344 -32.13 -16.59 -9.34
C TYR A 344 -32.37 -17.02 -7.89
N VAL A 345 -32.73 -16.09 -7.01
CA VAL A 345 -33.05 -16.38 -5.60
C VAL A 345 -34.22 -17.36 -5.50
N LYS A 346 -35.27 -17.17 -6.30
CA LYS A 346 -36.43 -18.07 -6.37
C LYS A 346 -36.03 -19.47 -6.83
N ALA A 347 -35.23 -19.59 -7.90
CA ALA A 347 -34.74 -20.86 -8.39
C ALA A 347 -33.88 -21.59 -7.33
N LEU A 348 -33.04 -20.84 -6.60
CA LEU A 348 -32.23 -21.39 -5.52
C LEU A 348 -33.10 -21.89 -4.37
N CYS A 349 -34.12 -21.12 -3.96
CA CYS A 349 -35.04 -21.54 -2.91
C CYS A 349 -35.86 -22.77 -3.31
N GLN A 350 -36.33 -22.83 -4.56
CA GLN A 350 -37.04 -24.01 -5.08
C GLN A 350 -36.15 -25.26 -5.06
N ALA A 351 -34.87 -25.11 -5.42
CA ALA A 351 -33.91 -26.22 -5.36
C ALA A 351 -33.54 -26.64 -3.93
N LEU A 352 -33.69 -25.76 -2.94
CA LEU A 352 -33.52 -26.07 -1.51
C LEU A 352 -34.79 -26.61 -0.86
N SER A 353 -35.97 -26.28 -1.39
CA SER A 353 -37.27 -26.60 -0.77
C SER A 353 -37.73 -28.04 -0.99
N THR A 354 -36.86 -28.94 -1.41
CA THR A 354 -37.19 -30.38 -1.47
C THR A 354 -37.43 -30.97 -0.09
N ASP A 355 -36.85 -30.38 0.96
CA ASP A 355 -36.90 -30.90 2.34
C ASP A 355 -37.66 -29.99 3.34
N SER A 356 -37.72 -28.66 3.12
CA SER A 356 -38.35 -27.68 4.03
C SER A 356 -38.73 -26.37 3.31
N GLU A 357 -39.61 -25.54 3.89
CA GLU A 357 -39.90 -24.21 3.32
C GLU A 357 -38.69 -23.26 3.49
N ALA A 358 -37.99 -22.95 2.40
CA ALA A 358 -36.95 -21.92 2.41
C ALA A 358 -37.56 -20.51 2.50
N THR A 359 -37.08 -19.70 3.44
CA THR A 359 -37.48 -18.30 3.62
C THR A 359 -36.42 -17.36 3.09
N THR A 360 -36.84 -16.21 2.53
CA THR A 360 -35.90 -15.21 1.98
C THR A 360 -36.26 -13.81 2.41
N VAL A 361 -35.23 -13.00 2.65
CA VAL A 361 -35.34 -11.57 2.92
C VAL A 361 -34.30 -10.86 2.07
N THR A 362 -34.75 -9.96 1.20
CA THR A 362 -33.87 -9.07 0.44
C THR A 362 -34.04 -7.65 0.94
N THR A 363 -32.95 -7.03 1.38
CA THR A 363 -32.89 -5.62 1.78
C THR A 363 -32.04 -4.85 0.79
N GLU A 364 -32.53 -3.71 0.33
CA GLU A 364 -31.81 -2.78 -0.53
C GLU A 364 -31.52 -1.49 0.25
N HIS A 365 -30.27 -1.04 0.21
CA HIS A 365 -29.82 0.20 0.83
C HIS A 365 -28.84 0.92 -0.11
N GLU A 366 -29.27 2.07 -0.64
CA GLU A 366 -28.50 2.90 -1.59
C GLU A 366 -27.94 2.06 -2.76
N ASP A 367 -26.65 1.72 -2.71
CA ASP A 367 -25.91 1.01 -3.74
C ASP A 367 -25.61 -0.46 -3.38
N GLN A 368 -26.23 -0.97 -2.31
CA GLN A 368 -26.03 -2.33 -1.80
C GLN A 368 -27.34 -3.11 -1.70
N ARG A 369 -27.31 -4.35 -2.19
CA ARG A 369 -28.36 -5.35 -2.04
C ARG A 369 -27.85 -6.48 -1.17
N GLN A 370 -28.58 -6.80 -0.10
CA GLN A 370 -28.29 -7.95 0.76
C GLN A 370 -29.46 -8.93 0.69
N THR A 371 -29.18 -10.17 0.31
CA THR A 371 -30.17 -11.26 0.27
C THR A 371 -29.80 -12.31 1.30
N ARG A 372 -30.70 -12.59 2.24
CA ARG A 372 -30.60 -13.70 3.18
C ARG A 372 -31.59 -14.78 2.83
N ILE A 373 -31.12 -16.02 2.81
CA ILE A 373 -31.92 -17.23 2.57
C ILE A 373 -31.71 -18.15 3.76
N HIS A 374 -32.80 -18.50 4.44
CA HIS A 374 -32.80 -19.50 5.50
C HIS A 374 -33.56 -20.74 5.02
N ALA A 375 -32.95 -21.90 5.17
CA ALA A 375 -33.55 -23.18 4.80
C ALA A 375 -33.06 -24.28 5.76
N GLU A 376 -33.70 -25.44 5.73
CA GLU A 376 -33.18 -26.65 6.34
C GLU A 376 -32.72 -27.60 5.23
N LEU A 377 -31.47 -28.07 5.31
CA LEU A 377 -30.89 -28.99 4.34
C LEU A 377 -30.52 -30.31 5.05
N ASP A 378 -31.30 -31.36 4.79
CA ASP A 378 -31.18 -32.68 5.43
C ASP A 378 -31.09 -32.63 6.99
N GLY A 379 -31.96 -31.86 7.65
CA GLY A 379 -31.98 -31.79 9.12
C GLY A 379 -31.00 -30.80 9.76
N MET A 380 -30.33 -29.95 8.98
CA MET A 380 -29.42 -28.92 9.47
C MET A 380 -29.84 -27.53 9.01
N ASP A 381 -29.85 -26.58 9.94
CA ASP A 381 -30.14 -25.18 9.65
C ASP A 381 -29.07 -24.60 8.72
N LEU A 382 -29.52 -24.00 7.62
CA LEU A 382 -28.71 -23.38 6.59
C LEU A 382 -29.09 -21.90 6.47
N SER A 383 -28.09 -21.03 6.55
CA SER A 383 -28.22 -19.60 6.30
C SER A 383 -27.25 -19.17 5.21
N ILE A 384 -27.77 -18.64 4.11
CA ILE A 384 -26.99 -18.07 3.01
C ILE A 384 -27.19 -16.57 3.03
N GLU A 385 -26.11 -15.81 3.10
CA GLU A 385 -26.14 -14.36 2.96
C GLU A 385 -25.32 -13.95 1.74
N VAL A 386 -25.96 -13.23 0.82
CA VAL A 386 -25.31 -12.67 -0.36
C VAL A 386 -25.37 -11.16 -0.29
N GLU A 387 -24.19 -10.53 -0.28
CA GLU A 387 -24.03 -9.08 -0.37
C GLU A 387 -23.58 -8.73 -1.80
N ALA A 388 -24.34 -7.88 -2.46
CA ALA A 388 -24.09 -7.39 -3.80
C ALA A 388 -24.05 -5.86 -3.82
N SER A 389 -23.18 -5.29 -4.65
CA SER A 389 -23.26 -3.92 -5.14
C SER A 389 -23.96 -3.91 -6.49
N ASP A 390 -24.34 -2.73 -6.98
CA ASP A 390 -24.97 -2.55 -8.31
C ASP A 390 -24.31 -3.34 -9.45
N ASP A 391 -23.01 -3.54 -9.37
CA ASP A 391 -22.17 -4.09 -10.42
C ASP A 391 -21.45 -5.40 -10.08
N SER A 392 -21.56 -5.92 -8.86
CA SER A 392 -20.80 -7.11 -8.45
C SER A 392 -21.38 -7.80 -7.21
N ILE A 393 -21.09 -9.08 -7.04
CA ILE A 393 -21.32 -9.76 -5.77
C ILE A 393 -20.08 -9.59 -4.91
N VAL A 394 -20.24 -8.89 -3.80
CA VAL A 394 -19.15 -8.51 -2.88
C VAL A 394 -18.78 -9.67 -1.98
N ARG A 395 -19.78 -10.39 -1.47
CA ARG A 395 -19.61 -11.45 -0.48
C ARG A 395 -20.73 -12.47 -0.56
N ILE A 396 -20.37 -13.74 -0.39
CA ILE A 396 -21.30 -14.83 -0.16
C ILE A 396 -20.84 -15.54 1.10
N ASP A 397 -21.71 -15.56 2.10
CA ASP A 397 -21.53 -16.30 3.34
C ASP A 397 -22.53 -17.46 3.37
N VAL A 398 -22.07 -18.63 3.77
CA VAL A 398 -22.92 -19.78 4.05
C VAL A 398 -22.60 -20.26 5.45
N LEU A 399 -23.62 -20.39 6.28
CA LEU A 399 -23.56 -20.94 7.62
C LEU A 399 -24.43 -22.18 7.70
N ILE A 400 -23.87 -23.27 8.20
CA ILE A 400 -24.59 -24.51 8.54
C ILE A 400 -24.48 -24.72 10.05
N GLY A 401 -25.60 -24.78 10.76
CA GLY A 401 -25.65 -24.82 12.23
C GLY A 401 -25.40 -23.46 12.88
N GLU A 402 -24.87 -23.46 14.11
CA GLU A 402 -24.60 -22.25 14.90
C GLU A 402 -23.09 -21.98 15.02
N ILE A 403 -22.68 -20.72 14.88
CA ILE A 403 -21.28 -20.32 15.12
C ILE A 403 -21.07 -20.20 16.63
N GLY A 404 -20.19 -21.03 17.20
CA GLY A 404 -19.77 -20.92 18.59
C GLY A 404 -18.97 -19.64 18.87
N GLN A 405 -18.95 -19.20 20.12
CA GLN A 405 -18.15 -18.02 20.53
C GLN A 405 -16.63 -18.28 20.56
N ASP A 406 -16.24 -19.55 20.57
CA ASP A 406 -14.84 -19.97 20.61
C ASP A 406 -14.15 -19.86 19.24
N GLU A 407 -12.82 -19.99 19.21
CA GLU A 407 -12.06 -20.09 17.97
C GLU A 407 -12.42 -21.37 17.19
N PRO A 408 -12.48 -21.34 15.84
CA PRO A 408 -12.69 -22.56 15.07
C PRO A 408 -11.52 -23.52 15.26
N ALA A 409 -11.84 -24.81 15.45
CA ALA A 409 -10.85 -25.86 15.62
C ALA A 409 -10.14 -26.22 14.29
N TRP A 410 -10.78 -25.88 13.16
CA TRP A 410 -10.27 -26.19 11.83
C TRP A 410 -10.63 -25.09 10.84
N THR A 411 -9.66 -24.74 9.97
CA THR A 411 -9.89 -23.83 8.85
C THR A 411 -9.23 -24.34 7.58
N LEU A 412 -9.91 -24.13 6.46
CA LEU A 412 -9.39 -24.34 5.10
C LEU A 412 -9.47 -23.00 4.38
N SER A 413 -8.36 -22.54 3.79
CA SER A 413 -8.36 -21.30 3.02
C SER A 413 -7.73 -21.53 1.66
N ALA A 414 -8.44 -21.14 0.60
CA ALA A 414 -7.94 -21.15 -0.76
C ALA A 414 -6.76 -20.18 -0.87
N ARG A 415 -5.68 -20.62 -1.52
CA ARG A 415 -4.59 -19.74 -1.90
C ARG A 415 -5.05 -18.92 -3.09
N PRO A 416 -4.73 -17.62 -3.12
CA PRO A 416 -5.08 -16.80 -4.26
C PRO A 416 -4.40 -17.36 -5.51
N GLU A 417 -5.18 -17.74 -6.52
CA GLU A 417 -4.63 -17.96 -7.84
C GLU A 417 -4.04 -16.64 -8.34
N LYS A 418 -2.87 -16.68 -8.99
CA LYS A 418 -2.07 -15.49 -9.37
C LYS A 418 -2.85 -14.39 -10.12
N ARG A 419 -4.05 -14.70 -10.65
CA ARG A 419 -4.89 -13.81 -11.45
C ARG A 419 -6.05 -13.17 -10.68
N HIS A 420 -6.43 -13.69 -9.51
CA HIS A 420 -7.61 -13.24 -8.77
C HIS A 420 -7.13 -12.73 -7.40
N GLY A 421 -7.75 -11.69 -6.86
CA GLY A 421 -7.27 -11.01 -5.65
C GLY A 421 -7.10 -11.91 -4.41
N VAL A 422 -6.83 -11.34 -3.24
CA VAL A 422 -6.70 -12.13 -2.01
C VAL A 422 -8.05 -12.17 -1.28
N HIS A 423 -8.51 -13.38 -0.95
CA HIS A 423 -9.68 -13.54 -0.07
C HIS A 423 -9.41 -12.93 1.32
N PRO A 424 -10.44 -12.41 2.01
CA PRO A 424 -10.28 -12.08 3.42
C PRO A 424 -9.77 -13.31 4.19
N SER A 425 -8.91 -13.08 5.18
CA SER A 425 -8.37 -14.18 5.98
C SER A 425 -9.51 -14.91 6.72
N PRO A 426 -9.40 -16.24 6.90
CA PRO A 426 -10.35 -16.97 7.75
C PRO A 426 -10.31 -16.43 9.18
N PRO A 427 -11.33 -16.74 10.00
CA PRO A 427 -11.32 -16.43 11.42
C PRO A 427 -10.03 -16.93 12.09
N GLN A 428 -9.54 -16.20 13.09
CA GLN A 428 -8.30 -16.56 13.76
C GLN A 428 -8.46 -17.90 14.49
N THR A 429 -7.43 -18.74 14.37
CA THR A 429 -7.36 -20.03 15.06
C THR A 429 -5.94 -20.26 15.56
N SER A 430 -5.85 -20.76 16.79
CA SER A 430 -4.62 -21.26 17.40
C SER A 430 -4.11 -22.57 16.77
N ALA A 431 -4.89 -23.21 15.89
CA ALA A 431 -4.50 -24.43 15.21
C ALA A 431 -3.27 -24.26 14.30
N LYS A 432 -2.37 -25.26 14.33
CA LYS A 432 -1.14 -25.28 13.53
C LYS A 432 -1.47 -25.54 12.06
N LEU A 433 -0.65 -24.96 11.18
CA LEU A 433 -0.68 -25.25 9.75
C LEU A 433 -0.26 -26.70 9.51
N ASN A 434 -1.04 -27.42 8.71
CA ASN A 434 -0.80 -28.82 8.39
C ASN A 434 -0.81 -29.05 6.87
N LYS A 435 -0.01 -30.00 6.40
CA LYS A 435 -0.05 -30.52 5.03
C LYS A 435 -0.65 -31.92 5.05
N ILE A 436 -1.58 -32.19 4.14
CA ILE A 436 -2.30 -33.47 4.11
C ILE A 436 -1.47 -34.54 3.39
N GLY A 437 -0.65 -34.14 2.41
CA GLY A 437 0.13 -35.04 1.55
C GLY A 437 -0.54 -35.29 0.18
N ASP A 438 -1.68 -34.67 -0.09
CA ASP A 438 -2.31 -34.61 -1.40
C ASP A 438 -1.83 -33.33 -2.10
N VAL A 439 -0.95 -33.47 -3.09
CA VAL A 439 -0.24 -32.32 -3.72
C VAL A 439 -1.21 -31.33 -4.37
N PRO A 440 -2.15 -31.74 -5.26
CA PRO A 440 -3.17 -30.83 -5.80
C PRO A 440 -3.93 -30.04 -4.72
N PHE A 441 -4.31 -30.71 -3.63
CA PHE A 441 -5.04 -30.10 -2.54
C PHE A 441 -4.17 -29.14 -1.71
N ASP A 442 -2.97 -29.57 -1.33
CA ASP A 442 -2.01 -28.79 -0.55
C ASP A 442 -1.45 -27.59 -1.33
N ASP A 443 -1.45 -27.64 -2.66
CA ASP A 443 -1.09 -26.50 -3.52
C ASP A 443 -2.21 -25.47 -3.59
N ARG A 444 -3.48 -25.91 -3.64
CA ARG A 444 -4.64 -25.00 -3.68
C ARG A 444 -4.98 -24.43 -2.31
N PHE A 445 -4.81 -25.17 -1.23
CA PHE A 445 -5.30 -24.77 0.08
C PHE A 445 -4.21 -24.58 1.14
N ARG A 446 -4.58 -23.87 2.21
CA ARG A 446 -3.89 -23.85 3.49
C ARG A 446 -4.84 -24.37 4.55
N VAL A 447 -4.46 -25.47 5.20
CA VAL A 447 -5.23 -26.12 6.26
C VAL A 447 -4.61 -25.80 7.61
N ARG A 448 -5.43 -25.34 8.56
CA ARG A 448 -5.06 -25.27 9.97
C ARG A 448 -5.98 -26.18 10.76
N GLY A 449 -5.40 -27.08 11.54
CA GLY A 449 -6.14 -28.11 12.26
C GLY A 449 -5.28 -29.35 12.47
N SER A 450 -5.77 -30.30 13.26
CA SER A 450 -5.12 -31.59 13.38
C SER A 450 -5.27 -32.39 12.08
N ARG A 451 -4.27 -33.22 11.76
CA ARG A 451 -4.33 -34.12 10.60
C ARG A 451 -5.52 -35.07 10.69
N GLN A 452 -5.72 -35.65 11.87
CA GLN A 452 -6.83 -36.56 12.16
C GLN A 452 -8.19 -35.92 11.87
N LEU A 453 -8.43 -34.68 12.32
CA LEU A 453 -9.68 -33.98 12.05
C LEU A 453 -9.83 -33.68 10.55
N THR A 454 -8.75 -33.33 9.87
CA THR A 454 -8.81 -33.07 8.43
C THR A 454 -9.14 -34.33 7.63
N ASP A 455 -8.52 -35.46 7.96
CA ASP A 455 -8.79 -36.75 7.30
C ASP A 455 -10.22 -37.27 7.61
N GLN A 456 -10.76 -36.93 8.79
CA GLN A 456 -12.16 -37.19 9.14
C GLN A 456 -13.13 -36.34 8.31
N LEU A 457 -12.84 -35.05 8.14
CA LEU A 457 -13.70 -34.12 7.40
C LEU A 457 -13.63 -34.29 5.89
N LEU A 458 -12.45 -34.62 5.36
CA LEU A 458 -12.15 -34.63 3.93
C LEU A 458 -11.45 -35.93 3.53
N ASP A 459 -12.24 -36.91 3.09
CA ASP A 459 -11.72 -38.06 2.35
C ASP A 459 -11.24 -37.66 0.94
N ASP A 460 -10.64 -38.62 0.21
CA ASP A 460 -10.11 -38.38 -1.13
C ASP A 460 -11.15 -37.80 -2.10
N GLY A 461 -12.40 -38.25 -2.02
CA GLY A 461 -13.49 -37.76 -2.88
C GLY A 461 -13.90 -36.33 -2.54
N LEU A 462 -14.00 -36.01 -1.25
CA LEU A 462 -14.28 -34.67 -0.76
C LEU A 462 -13.13 -33.69 -1.04
N ARG A 463 -11.87 -34.14 -0.94
CA ARG A 463 -10.71 -33.33 -1.32
C ARG A 463 -10.76 -32.94 -2.80
N ALA A 464 -11.06 -33.88 -3.69
CA ALA A 464 -11.21 -33.60 -5.11
C ALA A 464 -12.37 -32.62 -5.39
N ARG A 465 -13.52 -32.82 -4.75
CA ARG A 465 -14.68 -31.91 -4.89
C ARG A 465 -14.43 -30.52 -4.32
N ALA A 466 -13.81 -30.42 -3.14
CA ALA A 466 -13.40 -29.15 -2.56
C ALA A 466 -12.40 -28.41 -3.46
N THR A 467 -11.45 -29.15 -4.05
CA THR A 467 -10.52 -28.62 -5.05
C THR A 467 -11.21 -28.15 -6.31
N ALA A 468 -12.43 -28.59 -6.63
CA ALA A 468 -13.18 -28.10 -7.79
C ALA A 468 -14.15 -26.95 -7.45
N LEU A 469 -14.70 -26.95 -6.23
CA LEU A 469 -15.86 -26.14 -5.87
C LEU A 469 -15.62 -25.11 -4.76
N VAL A 470 -14.52 -25.18 -4.01
CA VAL A 470 -14.30 -24.27 -2.89
C VAL A 470 -13.30 -23.20 -3.31
N ASP A 471 -13.81 -21.97 -3.41
CA ASP A 471 -13.02 -20.76 -3.38
C ASP A 471 -13.35 -19.97 -2.10
N GLY A 472 -12.39 -19.22 -1.55
CA GLY A 472 -12.57 -18.55 -0.26
C GLY A 472 -12.04 -19.35 0.93
N TRP A 473 -12.80 -19.39 2.02
CA TRP A 473 -12.42 -20.16 3.21
C TRP A 473 -13.59 -20.90 3.86
N LEU A 474 -13.25 -21.96 4.58
CA LEU A 474 -14.10 -22.73 5.48
C LEU A 474 -13.55 -22.66 6.91
N ALA A 475 -14.45 -22.61 7.88
CA ALA A 475 -14.13 -22.69 9.29
C ALA A 475 -15.14 -23.59 10.00
N LEU A 476 -14.65 -24.53 10.80
CA LEU A 476 -15.48 -25.48 11.55
C LEU A 476 -15.36 -25.20 13.06
N TRP A 477 -16.52 -25.07 13.70
CA TRP A 477 -16.71 -25.11 15.15
C TRP A 477 -17.32 -26.47 15.51
N PRO A 478 -16.52 -27.40 16.07
CA PRO A 478 -17.00 -28.74 16.41
C PRO A 478 -18.29 -28.70 17.23
N ALA A 479 -19.21 -29.61 16.92
CA ALA A 479 -20.55 -29.69 17.52
C ALA A 479 -21.46 -28.45 17.37
N SER A 480 -20.99 -27.36 16.75
CA SER A 480 -21.77 -26.11 16.62
C SER A 480 -22.14 -25.82 15.17
N GLY A 481 -21.15 -25.67 14.28
CA GLY A 481 -21.43 -25.21 12.93
C GLY A 481 -20.22 -25.14 12.00
N LEU A 482 -20.53 -24.98 10.71
CA LEU A 482 -19.58 -24.75 9.62
C LEU A 482 -19.88 -23.42 8.95
N GLY A 483 -18.87 -22.54 8.90
CA GLY A 483 -18.92 -21.29 8.14
C GLY A 483 -18.12 -21.39 6.84
N PHE A 484 -18.69 -20.86 5.77
CA PHE A 484 -18.04 -20.66 4.48
C PHE A 484 -18.17 -19.19 4.08
N ARG A 485 -17.10 -18.64 3.51
CA ARG A 485 -17.12 -17.31 2.91
C ARG A 485 -16.32 -17.30 1.64
N VAL A 486 -16.91 -16.70 0.61
CA VAL A 486 -16.23 -16.38 -0.65
C VAL A 486 -16.53 -14.94 -1.05
N CYS A 487 -15.52 -14.31 -1.66
CA CYS A 487 -15.65 -13.00 -2.27
C CYS A 487 -15.33 -13.16 -3.77
N PRO A 488 -16.35 -13.30 -4.64
CA PRO A 488 -16.16 -13.40 -6.09
C PRO A 488 -15.26 -12.28 -6.62
N GLY A 489 -14.39 -12.58 -7.58
CA GLY A 489 -13.39 -11.63 -8.09
C GLY A 489 -12.20 -11.34 -7.15
N ARG A 490 -12.28 -11.73 -5.86
CA ARG A 490 -11.23 -11.56 -4.85
C ARG A 490 -10.67 -12.89 -4.38
N GLY A 491 -10.03 -13.61 -5.30
CA GLY A 491 -9.42 -14.93 -5.06
C GLY A 491 -10.26 -16.09 -5.55
N ALA A 492 -11.49 -15.81 -5.95
CA ALA A 492 -12.40 -16.69 -6.66
C ALA A 492 -12.69 -16.14 -8.06
N PRO A 493 -13.05 -17.00 -9.04
CA PRO A 493 -13.66 -16.55 -10.28
C PRO A 493 -14.88 -15.67 -10.04
N VAL A 494 -15.14 -14.72 -10.93
CA VAL A 494 -16.33 -13.84 -10.85
C VAL A 494 -17.62 -14.65 -10.88
N ASP A 495 -17.63 -15.77 -11.62
CA ASP A 495 -18.80 -16.64 -11.76
C ASP A 495 -18.89 -17.77 -10.70
N HIS A 496 -18.21 -17.61 -9.55
CA HIS A 496 -18.16 -18.64 -8.52
C HIS A 496 -18.67 -18.15 -7.15
N PRO A 497 -19.58 -18.91 -6.49
CA PRO A 497 -20.42 -19.99 -7.04
C PRO A 497 -21.58 -19.48 -7.90
N ILE A 498 -21.88 -18.17 -7.84
CA ILE A 498 -22.97 -17.55 -8.59
C ILE A 498 -22.45 -17.12 -9.97
N PRO A 499 -23.10 -17.49 -11.08
CA PRO A 499 -22.62 -17.13 -12.42
C PRO A 499 -22.94 -15.67 -12.77
N ILE A 500 -22.25 -14.71 -12.13
CA ILE A 500 -22.49 -13.26 -12.24
C ILE A 500 -22.51 -12.77 -13.68
N THR A 501 -21.53 -13.16 -14.48
CA THR A 501 -21.43 -12.78 -15.90
C THR A 501 -22.64 -13.28 -16.67
N GLU A 502 -23.09 -14.50 -16.39
CA GLU A 502 -24.29 -15.06 -17.01
C GLU A 502 -25.57 -14.33 -16.58
N LEU A 503 -25.65 -13.91 -15.31
CA LEU A 503 -26.80 -13.15 -14.80
C LEU A 503 -26.83 -11.72 -15.34
N ALA A 504 -25.68 -11.06 -15.45
CA ALA A 504 -25.55 -9.68 -15.91
C ALA A 504 -25.83 -9.53 -17.42
N PHE A 505 -25.39 -10.49 -18.24
CA PHE A 505 -25.54 -10.45 -19.69
C PHE A 505 -26.72 -11.30 -20.21
N ARG A 506 -27.61 -11.76 -19.31
CA ARG A 506 -28.73 -12.63 -19.68
C ARG A 506 -29.84 -11.85 -20.39
N PRO A 507 -30.41 -12.38 -21.48
CA PRO A 507 -31.70 -11.87 -21.96
C PRO A 507 -32.81 -12.19 -20.95
N ALA A 508 -33.72 -11.24 -20.73
CA ALA A 508 -34.86 -11.39 -19.85
C ALA A 508 -35.68 -12.66 -20.18
N GLY A 509 -36.04 -13.45 -19.16
CA GLY A 509 -36.87 -14.65 -19.30
C GLY A 509 -36.15 -15.95 -19.65
N ALA A 510 -34.82 -15.95 -19.85
CA ALA A 510 -34.06 -17.19 -20.04
C ALA A 510 -34.03 -18.03 -18.73
N PRO A 511 -34.07 -19.38 -18.82
CA PRO A 511 -34.04 -20.25 -17.64
C PRO A 511 -32.74 -20.05 -16.85
N ILE A 512 -32.84 -19.94 -15.52
CA ILE A 512 -31.70 -19.68 -14.61
C ILE A 512 -31.18 -20.99 -14.03
N THR A 513 -29.86 -21.17 -14.03
CA THR A 513 -29.18 -22.33 -13.46
C THR A 513 -28.63 -22.00 -12.07
N VAL A 514 -28.85 -22.90 -11.11
CA VAL A 514 -28.34 -22.78 -9.73
C VAL A 514 -27.42 -23.95 -9.34
N ASP A 515 -27.07 -24.80 -10.32
CA ASP A 515 -26.41 -26.09 -10.10
C ASP A 515 -25.06 -25.96 -9.38
N LYS A 516 -24.27 -24.93 -9.70
CA LYS A 516 -22.97 -24.67 -9.04
C LYS A 516 -23.13 -24.36 -7.56
N MET A 517 -24.08 -23.48 -7.22
CA MET A 517 -24.39 -23.16 -5.83
C MET A 517 -24.91 -24.39 -5.09
N ILE A 518 -25.84 -25.15 -5.69
CA ILE A 518 -26.37 -26.37 -5.07
C ILE A 518 -25.27 -27.42 -4.87
N ALA A 519 -24.37 -27.62 -5.83
CA ALA A 519 -23.24 -28.54 -5.70
C ALA A 519 -22.30 -28.14 -4.55
N LEU A 520 -22.05 -26.84 -4.40
CA LEU A 520 -21.29 -26.29 -3.27
C LEU A 520 -22.02 -26.53 -1.94
N LEU A 521 -23.30 -26.18 -1.83
CA LEU A 521 -24.08 -26.37 -0.59
C LEU A 521 -24.13 -27.83 -0.15
N LYS A 522 -24.30 -28.77 -1.10
CA LYS A 522 -24.22 -30.22 -0.82
C LYS A 522 -22.85 -30.64 -0.30
N LEU A 523 -21.77 -30.09 -0.85
CA LEU A 523 -20.41 -30.33 -0.36
C LEU A 523 -20.22 -29.78 1.07
N LEU A 524 -20.63 -28.53 1.33
CA LEU A 524 -20.53 -27.91 2.65
C LEU A 524 -21.30 -28.70 3.70
N ARG A 525 -22.52 -29.14 3.37
CA ARG A 525 -23.35 -29.97 4.25
C ARG A 525 -22.69 -31.31 4.58
N GLU A 526 -22.08 -31.97 3.61
CA GLU A 526 -21.39 -33.24 3.85
C GLU A 526 -20.20 -33.07 4.81
N ILE A 527 -19.43 -31.99 4.65
CA ILE A 527 -18.34 -31.64 5.56
C ILE A 527 -18.88 -31.31 6.96
N ALA A 528 -19.94 -30.50 7.05
CA ALA A 528 -20.59 -30.13 8.30
C ALA A 528 -21.12 -31.36 9.04
N GLY A 529 -21.77 -32.29 8.33
CA GLY A 529 -22.30 -33.53 8.90
C GLY A 529 -21.21 -34.42 9.52
N ARG A 530 -19.99 -34.41 8.98
CA ARG A 530 -18.84 -35.16 9.52
C ARG A 530 -18.19 -34.49 10.73
N GLY A 531 -18.30 -33.16 10.85
CA GLY A 531 -17.66 -32.37 11.92
C GLY A 531 -18.56 -31.98 13.08
N ILE A 532 -19.88 -31.88 12.86
CA ILE A 532 -20.86 -31.51 13.89
C ILE A 532 -21.38 -32.75 14.64
N ARG A 533 -21.52 -33.90 13.96
CA ARG A 533 -22.05 -35.14 14.56
C ARG A 533 -20.99 -36.01 15.23
N SER A 534 -19.72 -35.63 15.14
CA SER A 534 -18.59 -36.30 15.78
C SER A 534 -18.24 -35.63 17.10
#